data_AF-A0A2W2BD70-F1
#
_entry.id   AF-A0A2W2BD70-F1
#
_cell.length_a   1.000
_cell.length_b   1.000
_cell.length_c   1.000
_cell.angle_alpha   90.00
_cell.angle_beta   90.00
_cell.angle_gamma   90.00
#
_symmetry.space_group_name_H-M   'P 1'
#
loop_
_entity.id
_entity.type
_entity.pdbx_description
1 polymer ?
#
loop_
_entity_poly.entity_id
_entity_poly.type
_entity_poly.pdbx_seq_one_letter_code
_entity_poly.pdbx_strand_id
1 'polypeptide(L)'
;MKLLEDVPSAVAHRPPPRRTKLTLAVAAAFMLVAAVAGVVLVASSGGSSDSAADQDPRPSGTLADWAAGVTDACTTVAAEQPIMAQGPEVRLDAANLGAVQAGTAALVASVHDVPLPADEAEQAQAGAVVAVGDQAGQAWTALTDGSAEPTPEQLAQAAELTAGFVSGMTQLGVNCAPIG
;
A
#
# COMPACT_ATOMS: atom_id res chain seq x y z
N MET A 1 36.60 61.67 -8.54
CA MET A 1 35.44 62.51 -8.94
C MET A 1 34.58 61.64 -9.86
N LYS A 2 33.36 61.21 -9.45
CA LYS A 2 32.03 61.82 -9.78
C LYS A 2 31.81 61.86 -11.31
N LEU A 3 30.75 61.35 -11.95
CA LEU A 3 29.33 61.02 -11.65
C LEU A 3 28.93 59.77 -12.50
N LEU A 4 28.13 58.81 -12.03
CA LEU A 4 26.65 58.77 -11.93
C LEU A 4 25.91 58.93 -13.28
N GLU A 5 25.00 57.96 -13.53
CA GLU A 5 23.85 57.96 -14.47
C GLU A 5 24.22 57.57 -15.92
N ASP A 6 23.69 56.50 -16.52
CA ASP A 6 22.27 56.22 -16.72
C ASP A 6 21.94 54.72 -16.77
N VAL A 7 20.84 54.37 -16.09
CA VAL A 7 20.17 53.07 -16.11
C VAL A 7 18.96 53.19 -17.04
N PRO A 8 18.84 52.42 -18.14
CA PRO A 8 17.57 52.24 -18.80
C PRO A 8 16.78 51.15 -18.09
N SER A 9 15.83 51.62 -17.29
CA SER A 9 14.66 50.90 -16.82
C SER A 9 13.85 50.39 -18.02
N ALA A 10 13.70 49.07 -18.14
CA ALA A 10 12.57 48.46 -18.84
C ALA A 10 12.28 47.10 -18.21
N VAL A 11 11.73 47.15 -17.00
CA VAL A 11 11.01 46.06 -16.37
C VAL A 11 9.78 45.76 -17.23
N ALA A 12 9.86 44.76 -18.09
CA ALA A 12 8.68 44.20 -18.74
C ALA A 12 8.01 43.23 -17.75
N HIS A 13 7.07 43.74 -16.96
CA HIS A 13 6.11 42.91 -16.24
C HIS A 13 5.27 42.13 -17.26
N ARG A 14 5.56 40.84 -17.40
CA ARG A 14 4.68 39.91 -18.11
C ARG A 14 3.47 39.63 -17.21
N PRO A 15 2.23 39.96 -17.62
CA PRO A 15 1.05 39.62 -16.84
C PRO A 15 0.86 38.09 -16.82
N PRO A 16 0.42 37.51 -15.69
CA PRO A 16 0.22 36.07 -15.59
C PRO A 16 -0.95 35.62 -16.48
N PRO A 17 -0.85 34.45 -17.15
CA PRO A 17 -2.00 33.86 -17.83
C PRO A 17 -3.07 33.48 -16.80
N ARG A 18 -4.17 34.24 -16.82
CA ARG A 18 -5.42 33.98 -16.10
C ARG A 18 -6.09 32.71 -16.67
N ARG A 19 -5.64 31.51 -16.32
CA ARG A 19 -6.36 30.25 -16.64
C ARG A 19 -6.27 29.18 -15.54
N THR A 20 -6.23 29.58 -14.28
CA THR A 20 -6.15 28.66 -13.12
C THR A 20 -7.36 28.79 -12.19
N LYS A 21 -8.52 29.17 -12.71
CA LYS A 21 -9.78 29.24 -11.92
C LYS A 21 -10.89 28.33 -12.42
N LEU A 22 -10.69 27.63 -13.53
CA LEU A 22 -11.75 26.81 -14.15
C LEU A 22 -11.69 25.34 -13.70
N THR A 23 -10.54 24.83 -13.27
CA THR A 23 -10.39 23.45 -12.76
C THR A 23 -10.87 23.27 -11.32
N LEU A 24 -10.90 24.34 -10.52
CA LEU A 24 -11.31 24.26 -9.11
C LEU A 24 -12.85 24.27 -8.93
N ALA A 25 -13.59 24.81 -9.90
CA ALA A 25 -15.05 24.81 -9.88
C ALA A 25 -15.66 23.42 -10.16
N VAL A 26 -14.96 22.58 -10.93
CA VAL A 26 -15.44 21.22 -11.29
C VAL A 26 -15.36 20.27 -10.09
N ALA A 27 -14.31 20.37 -9.26
CA ALA A 27 -14.16 19.56 -8.05
C ALA A 27 -15.22 19.87 -6.97
N ALA A 28 -15.56 21.16 -6.80
CA ALA A 28 -16.59 21.57 -5.84
C ALA A 28 -18.01 21.15 -6.25
N ALA A 29 -18.31 21.16 -7.56
CA ALA A 29 -19.60 20.67 -8.07
C ALA A 29 -19.75 19.15 -7.92
N PHE A 30 -18.65 18.38 -8.08
CA PHE A 30 -18.69 16.92 -7.93
C PHE A 30 -18.94 16.48 -6.47
N MET A 31 -18.37 17.17 -5.48
CA MET A 31 -18.66 16.89 -4.06
C MET A 31 -20.11 17.20 -3.66
N LEU A 32 -20.73 18.23 -4.26
CA LEU A 32 -22.10 18.62 -3.93
C LEU A 32 -23.14 17.63 -4.47
N VAL A 33 -22.86 16.96 -5.59
CA VAL A 33 -23.73 15.90 -6.14
C VAL A 33 -23.64 14.61 -5.30
N ALA A 34 -22.47 14.27 -4.77
CA ALA A 34 -22.30 13.11 -3.88
C ALA A 34 -23.05 13.26 -2.54
N ALA A 35 -23.09 14.48 -1.99
CA ALA A 35 -23.82 14.75 -0.74
C ALA A 35 -25.35 14.69 -0.90
N VAL A 36 -25.89 15.04 -2.07
CA VAL A 36 -27.35 14.97 -2.33
C VAL A 36 -27.79 13.53 -2.64
N ALA A 37 -26.93 12.72 -3.28
CA ALA A 37 -27.20 11.30 -3.51
C ALA A 37 -27.31 10.49 -2.20
N GLY A 38 -26.51 10.82 -1.17
CA GLY A 38 -26.54 10.14 0.12
C GLY A 38 -27.82 10.38 0.95
N VAL A 39 -28.46 11.55 0.80
CA VAL A 39 -29.65 11.89 1.61
C VAL A 39 -30.94 11.29 1.04
N VAL A 40 -31.03 11.11 -0.29
CA VAL A 40 -32.23 10.51 -0.91
C VAL A 40 -32.34 8.99 -0.67
N LEU A 41 -31.21 8.31 -0.45
CA LEU A 41 -31.18 6.87 -0.12
C LEU A 41 -31.61 6.55 1.32
N VAL A 42 -31.54 7.51 2.25
CA VAL A 42 -31.94 7.33 3.66
C VAL A 42 -33.43 7.61 3.92
N ALA A 43 -34.16 8.17 2.94
CA ALA A 43 -35.57 8.54 3.09
C ALA A 43 -36.57 7.60 2.39
N SER A 44 -36.10 6.53 1.73
CA SER A 44 -36.93 5.61 0.93
C SER A 44 -37.18 4.24 1.60
N SER A 45 -36.94 4.11 2.91
CA SER A 45 -37.31 2.95 3.72
C SER A 45 -38.82 2.90 3.98
N GLY A 46 -39.59 2.64 2.93
CA GLY A 46 -41.04 2.51 3.03
C GLY A 46 -41.64 2.01 1.72
N GLY A 47 -41.57 0.70 1.46
CA GLY A 47 -42.25 0.13 0.31
C GLY A 47 -41.98 -1.36 0.12
N SER A 48 -42.89 -2.19 0.63
CA SER A 48 -43.03 -3.60 0.28
C SER A 48 -43.09 -3.77 -1.23
N SER A 49 -42.23 -4.62 -1.81
CA SER A 49 -42.53 -5.40 -3.02
C SER A 49 -41.48 -6.50 -3.22
N ASP A 50 -42.03 -7.65 -3.56
CA ASP A 50 -41.41 -8.89 -3.97
C ASP A 50 -40.43 -8.71 -5.15
N SER A 51 -39.47 -9.64 -5.28
CA SER A 51 -38.61 -9.88 -6.45
C SER A 51 -37.47 -8.89 -6.76
N ALA A 52 -36.31 -9.10 -6.13
CA ALA A 52 -35.00 -8.99 -6.79
C ALA A 52 -33.94 -9.64 -5.90
N ALA A 53 -33.47 -10.82 -6.29
CA ALA A 53 -32.11 -11.23 -5.98
C ALA A 53 -31.19 -10.27 -6.76
N ASP A 54 -30.90 -9.11 -6.18
CA ASP A 54 -29.85 -8.24 -6.67
C ASP A 54 -28.65 -8.42 -5.74
N GLN A 55 -27.59 -8.94 -6.34
CA GLN A 55 -26.25 -9.07 -5.80
C GLN A 55 -25.89 -7.84 -4.95
N ASP A 56 -25.89 -8.03 -3.65
CA ASP A 56 -24.84 -7.42 -2.84
C ASP A 56 -23.52 -7.94 -3.44
N PRO A 57 -22.56 -7.11 -3.89
CA PRO A 57 -21.23 -7.61 -4.19
C PRO A 57 -20.60 -7.96 -2.85
N ARG A 58 -20.98 -9.12 -2.29
CA ARG A 58 -20.18 -9.76 -1.25
C ARG A 58 -18.77 -9.84 -1.83
N PRO A 59 -17.73 -9.50 -1.06
CA PRO A 59 -16.36 -9.77 -1.48
C PRO A 59 -16.27 -11.28 -1.69
N SER A 60 -16.42 -11.73 -2.94
CA SER A 60 -16.45 -13.13 -3.29
C SER A 60 -15.02 -13.54 -3.62
N GLY A 61 -14.29 -13.93 -2.57
CA GLY A 61 -13.01 -14.59 -2.69
C GLY A 61 -12.98 -15.77 -1.72
N THR A 62 -12.56 -16.91 -2.21
CA THR A 62 -12.15 -18.06 -1.38
C THR A 62 -10.71 -17.84 -0.91
N LEU A 63 -10.26 -18.63 0.08
CA LEU A 63 -8.84 -18.69 0.44
C LEU A 63 -7.94 -18.98 -0.77
N ALA A 64 -8.41 -19.78 -1.73
CA ALA A 64 -7.66 -20.08 -2.94
C ALA A 64 -7.51 -18.84 -3.86
N ASP A 65 -8.55 -18.00 -3.96
CA ASP A 65 -8.47 -16.76 -4.74
C ASP A 65 -7.52 -15.75 -4.10
N TRP A 66 -7.57 -15.63 -2.77
CA TRP A 66 -6.60 -14.83 -2.02
C TRP A 66 -5.18 -15.36 -2.24
N ALA A 67 -4.98 -16.69 -2.12
CA ALA A 67 -3.66 -17.29 -2.28
C ALA A 67 -3.08 -17.10 -3.69
N ALA A 68 -3.94 -17.13 -4.72
CA ALA A 68 -3.56 -16.83 -6.09
C ALA A 68 -3.13 -15.36 -6.25
N GLY A 69 -3.92 -14.41 -5.73
CA GLY A 69 -3.57 -12.98 -5.77
C GLY A 69 -2.26 -12.66 -5.03
N VAL A 70 -2.04 -13.28 -3.87
CA VAL A 70 -0.79 -13.11 -3.11
C VAL A 70 0.40 -13.77 -3.83
N THR A 71 0.19 -14.86 -4.57
CA THR A 71 1.25 -15.48 -5.40
C THR A 71 1.74 -14.52 -6.49
N ASP A 72 0.81 -13.83 -7.15
CA ASP A 72 1.13 -12.81 -8.14
C ASP A 72 1.85 -11.62 -7.50
N ALA A 73 1.44 -11.20 -6.30
CA ALA A 73 2.12 -10.18 -5.51
C ALA A 73 3.56 -10.60 -5.16
N CYS A 74 3.77 -11.82 -4.64
CA CYS A 74 5.10 -12.35 -4.33
C CYS A 74 6.01 -12.36 -5.57
N THR A 75 5.48 -12.76 -6.72
CA THR A 75 6.23 -12.77 -7.99
C THR A 75 6.60 -11.36 -8.44
N THR A 76 5.66 -10.42 -8.35
CA THR A 76 5.87 -9.02 -8.74
C THR A 76 6.91 -8.36 -7.83
N VAL A 77 6.78 -8.52 -6.52
CA VAL A 77 7.72 -7.95 -5.54
C VAL A 77 9.12 -8.53 -5.72
N ALA A 78 9.26 -9.83 -5.96
CA ALA A 78 10.57 -10.42 -6.24
C ALA A 78 11.23 -9.84 -7.50
N ALA A 79 10.44 -9.49 -8.53
CA ALA A 79 10.94 -8.86 -9.74
C ALA A 79 11.32 -7.38 -9.54
N GLU A 80 10.54 -6.63 -8.76
CA GLU A 80 10.74 -5.20 -8.52
C GLU A 80 11.75 -4.91 -7.40
N GLN A 81 11.90 -5.84 -6.45
CA GLN A 81 12.76 -5.74 -5.27
C GLN A 81 13.75 -6.91 -5.24
N PRO A 82 14.86 -6.86 -6.00
CA PRO A 82 15.78 -7.98 -6.16
C PRO A 82 16.38 -8.51 -4.86
N ILE A 83 16.41 -7.69 -3.80
CA ILE A 83 16.85 -8.11 -2.46
C ILE A 83 15.94 -9.17 -1.85
N MET A 84 14.65 -9.17 -2.20
CA MET A 84 13.67 -10.14 -1.70
C MET A 84 13.86 -11.52 -2.33
N ALA A 85 14.39 -11.57 -3.56
CA ALA A 85 14.68 -12.80 -4.28
C ALA A 85 16.02 -13.44 -3.92
N GLN A 86 16.82 -12.76 -3.11
CA GLN A 86 18.04 -13.32 -2.56
C GLN A 86 17.72 -14.17 -1.31
N GLY A 87 18.67 -15.03 -0.93
CA GLY A 87 18.52 -15.85 0.26
C GLY A 87 18.35 -15.01 1.54
N PRO A 88 17.70 -15.57 2.58
CA PRO A 88 17.38 -14.85 3.80
C PRO A 88 18.63 -14.33 4.53
N GLU A 89 19.79 -14.96 4.33
CA GLU A 89 21.08 -14.52 4.86
C GLU A 89 21.46 -13.10 4.44
N VAL A 90 21.03 -12.65 3.26
CA VAL A 90 21.34 -11.30 2.75
C VAL A 90 20.61 -10.23 3.56
N ARG A 91 19.48 -10.59 4.20
CA ARG A 91 18.70 -9.69 5.06
C ARG A 91 19.39 -9.41 6.39
N LEU A 92 20.36 -10.23 6.79
CA LEU A 92 21.12 -10.06 8.03
C LEU A 92 22.28 -9.07 7.89
N ASP A 93 22.58 -8.62 6.66
CA ASP A 93 23.60 -7.62 6.43
C ASP A 93 23.02 -6.20 6.62
N ALA A 94 23.56 -5.46 7.59
CA ALA A 94 23.16 -4.10 7.88
C ALA A 94 23.33 -3.16 6.67
N ALA A 95 24.24 -3.46 5.74
CA ALA A 95 24.40 -2.69 4.50
C ALA A 95 23.17 -2.76 3.59
N ASN A 96 22.35 -3.81 3.72
CA ASN A 96 21.14 -4.02 2.94
C ASN A 96 19.88 -3.49 3.62
N LEU A 97 19.98 -2.92 4.84
CA LEU A 97 18.85 -2.58 5.69
C LEU A 97 17.75 -1.80 4.95
N GLY A 98 18.11 -0.72 4.26
CA GLY A 98 17.13 0.11 3.53
C GLY A 98 16.47 -0.64 2.36
N ALA A 99 17.21 -1.50 1.66
CA ALA A 99 16.64 -2.30 0.57
C ALA A 99 15.69 -3.37 1.11
N VAL A 100 16.07 -4.05 2.20
CA VAL A 100 15.24 -5.08 2.84
C VAL A 100 13.97 -4.47 3.44
N GLN A 101 14.07 -3.30 4.06
CA GLN A 101 12.92 -2.54 4.54
C GLN A 101 11.97 -2.20 3.40
N ALA A 102 12.48 -1.65 2.30
CA ALA A 102 11.66 -1.31 1.14
C ALA A 102 10.99 -2.54 0.51
N GLY A 103 11.74 -3.64 0.36
CA GLY A 103 11.23 -4.90 -0.17
C GLY A 103 10.16 -5.53 0.72
N THR A 104 10.36 -5.52 2.03
CA THR A 104 9.39 -6.06 2.99
C THR A 104 8.14 -5.18 3.05
N ALA A 105 8.29 -3.86 3.04
CA ALA A 105 7.15 -2.93 2.97
C ALA A 105 6.34 -3.12 1.68
N ALA A 106 7.01 -3.28 0.53
CA ALA A 106 6.35 -3.55 -0.74
C ALA A 106 5.59 -4.88 -0.73
N LEU A 107 6.17 -5.93 -0.14
CA LEU A 107 5.50 -7.21 0.04
C LEU A 107 4.24 -7.06 0.88
N VAL A 108 4.37 -6.47 2.08
CA VAL A 108 3.24 -6.27 3.00
C VAL A 108 2.13 -5.47 2.33
N ALA A 109 2.46 -4.35 1.68
CA ALA A 109 1.47 -3.54 0.96
C ALA A 109 0.77 -4.34 -0.15
N SER A 110 1.52 -5.10 -0.94
CA SER A 110 0.94 -5.92 -2.02
C SER A 110 0.01 -7.01 -1.50
N VAL A 111 0.30 -7.60 -0.34
CA VAL A 111 -0.59 -8.59 0.30
C VAL A 111 -1.87 -7.92 0.83
N HIS A 112 -1.78 -6.71 1.38
CA HIS A 112 -2.96 -5.94 1.81
C HIS A 112 -3.87 -5.53 0.64
N ASP A 113 -3.31 -5.35 -0.55
CA ASP A 113 -4.10 -5.04 -1.75
C ASP A 113 -4.91 -6.24 -2.26
N VAL A 114 -4.62 -7.47 -1.80
CA VAL A 114 -5.40 -8.67 -2.17
C VAL A 114 -6.62 -8.79 -1.26
N PRO A 115 -7.85 -8.84 -1.82
CA PRO A 115 -9.07 -8.97 -1.03
C PRO A 115 -9.05 -10.25 -0.18
N LEU A 116 -9.33 -10.10 1.13
CA LEU A 116 -9.44 -11.24 2.04
C LEU A 116 -10.63 -12.15 1.68
N PRO A 117 -10.56 -13.44 2.05
CA PRO A 117 -11.66 -14.38 1.87
C PRO A 117 -12.95 -13.92 2.54
N ALA A 118 -14.09 -14.33 1.98
CA ALA A 118 -15.41 -13.99 2.48
C ALA A 118 -15.83 -14.81 3.70
N ASP A 119 -15.37 -16.06 3.77
CA ASP A 119 -15.65 -16.97 4.87
C ASP A 119 -14.89 -16.52 6.12
N GLU A 120 -15.56 -16.45 7.27
CA GLU A 120 -15.00 -15.92 8.51
C GLU A 120 -13.78 -16.73 8.99
N ALA A 121 -13.80 -18.06 8.83
CA ALA A 121 -12.70 -18.92 9.26
C ALA A 121 -11.50 -18.81 8.31
N GLU A 122 -11.72 -18.70 7.00
CA GLU A 122 -10.67 -18.43 6.02
C GLU A 122 -10.10 -17.01 6.17
N GLN A 123 -10.96 -16.03 6.42
CA GLN A 123 -10.59 -14.65 6.68
C GLN A 123 -9.71 -14.54 7.93
N ALA A 124 -10.05 -15.25 9.01
CA ALA A 124 -9.24 -15.28 10.22
C ALA A 124 -7.83 -15.87 9.97
N GLN A 125 -7.73 -16.91 9.12
CA GLN A 125 -6.45 -17.50 8.74
C GLN A 125 -5.59 -16.53 7.91
N ALA A 126 -6.15 -15.98 6.83
CA ALA A 126 -5.45 -15.02 5.99
C ALA A 126 -5.07 -13.75 6.78
N GLY A 127 -5.99 -13.23 7.60
CA GLY A 127 -5.77 -12.07 8.45
C GLY A 127 -4.65 -12.28 9.48
N ALA A 128 -4.51 -13.49 10.05
CA ALA A 128 -3.39 -13.81 10.94
C ALA A 128 -2.04 -13.72 10.22
N VAL A 129 -1.97 -14.18 8.97
CA VAL A 129 -0.74 -14.07 8.15
C VAL A 129 -0.43 -12.61 7.80
N VAL A 130 -1.45 -11.83 7.43
CA VAL A 130 -1.31 -10.38 7.19
C VAL A 130 -0.75 -9.66 8.43
N ALA A 131 -1.24 -10.00 9.63
CA ALA A 131 -0.76 -9.41 10.86
C ALA A 131 0.72 -9.73 11.16
N VAL A 132 1.22 -10.92 10.78
CA VAL A 132 2.66 -11.24 10.86
C VAL A 132 3.45 -10.41 9.86
N GLY A 133 2.92 -10.20 8.66
CA GLY A 133 3.49 -9.26 7.67
C GLY A 133 3.62 -7.85 8.23
N ASP A 134 2.58 -7.33 8.89
CA ASP A 134 2.60 -6.01 9.53
C ASP A 134 3.70 -5.91 10.60
N GLN A 135 3.86 -6.96 11.42
CA GLN A 135 4.93 -7.01 12.41
C GLN A 135 6.32 -7.01 11.76
N ALA A 136 6.51 -7.75 10.67
CA ALA A 136 7.76 -7.74 9.90
C ALA A 136 8.06 -6.34 9.33
N GLY A 137 7.06 -5.70 8.69
CA GLY A 137 7.20 -4.35 8.16
C GLY A 137 7.53 -3.30 9.23
N GLN A 138 6.88 -3.40 10.39
CA GLN A 138 7.17 -2.54 11.55
C GLN A 138 8.57 -2.77 12.10
N ALA A 139 9.02 -4.02 12.21
CA ALA A 139 10.36 -4.35 12.69
C ALA A 139 11.43 -3.69 11.81
N TRP A 140 11.36 -3.87 10.48
CA TRP A 140 12.33 -3.26 9.57
C TRP A 140 12.28 -1.73 9.56
N THR A 141 11.09 -1.15 9.68
CA THR A 141 10.91 0.30 9.79
C THR A 141 11.58 0.83 11.05
N ALA A 142 11.38 0.17 12.20
CA ALA A 142 11.99 0.56 13.47
C ALA A 142 13.53 0.51 13.42
N LEU A 143 14.11 -0.46 12.71
CA LEU A 143 15.56 -0.54 12.52
C LEU A 143 16.09 0.58 11.62
N THR A 144 15.31 1.01 10.63
CA THR A 144 15.72 2.05 9.67
C THR A 144 15.54 3.46 10.23
N ASP A 145 14.48 3.69 11.02
CA ASP A 145 14.19 4.97 11.67
C ASP A 145 15.05 5.21 12.93
N GLY A 146 15.69 4.15 13.43
CA GLY A 146 16.64 4.22 14.54
C GLY A 146 17.88 5.04 14.19
N SER A 147 18.35 5.86 15.13
CA SER A 147 19.59 6.64 14.97
C SER A 147 20.86 5.84 15.32
N ALA A 148 20.70 4.68 15.95
CA ALA A 148 21.78 3.75 16.26
C ALA A 148 21.84 2.64 15.22
N GLU A 149 23.04 2.13 14.95
CA GLU A 149 23.23 0.95 14.10
C GLU A 149 22.49 -0.26 14.73
N PRO A 150 21.68 -0.99 13.94
CA PRO A 150 20.92 -2.12 14.47
C PRO A 150 21.85 -3.25 14.89
N THR A 151 21.54 -3.90 16.02
CA THR A 151 22.32 -5.05 16.47
C THR A 151 22.03 -6.30 15.64
N PRO A 152 22.95 -7.28 15.60
CA PRO A 152 22.71 -8.54 14.90
C PRO A 152 21.43 -9.26 15.38
N GLU A 153 21.11 -9.20 16.67
CA GLU A 153 19.89 -9.80 17.23
C GLU A 153 18.63 -9.11 16.71
N GLN A 154 18.67 -7.79 16.55
CA GLN A 154 17.55 -7.02 16.01
C GLN A 154 17.32 -7.34 14.53
N LEU A 155 18.39 -7.44 13.74
CA LEU A 155 18.33 -7.86 12.34
C LEU A 155 17.80 -9.30 12.21
N ALA A 156 18.28 -10.22 13.04
CA ALA A 156 17.80 -11.59 13.08
C ALA A 156 16.31 -11.67 13.41
N GLN A 157 15.84 -10.91 14.41
CA GLN A 157 14.43 -10.88 14.77
C GLN A 157 13.53 -10.37 13.63
N ALA A 158 13.94 -9.30 12.94
CA ALA A 158 13.18 -8.77 11.80
C ALA A 158 13.17 -9.76 10.61
N ALA A 159 14.30 -10.42 10.36
CA ALA A 159 14.41 -11.45 9.33
C ALA A 159 13.54 -12.68 9.65
N GLU A 160 13.50 -13.12 10.91
CA GLU A 160 12.64 -14.22 11.38
C GLU A 160 11.15 -13.89 11.20
N LEU A 161 10.72 -12.67 11.51
CA LEU A 161 9.33 -12.24 11.26
C LEU A 161 9.00 -12.29 9.77
N THR A 162 9.92 -11.88 8.90
CA THR A 162 9.75 -11.93 7.44
C THR A 162 9.65 -13.37 6.94
N ALA A 163 10.50 -14.26 7.44
CA ALA A 163 10.45 -15.69 7.13
C ALA A 163 9.15 -16.34 7.64
N GLY A 164 8.70 -15.95 8.84
CA GLY A 164 7.41 -16.38 9.41
C GLY A 164 6.23 -15.93 8.55
N PHE A 165 6.26 -14.71 8.03
CA PHE A 165 5.25 -14.20 7.12
C PHE A 165 5.19 -15.01 5.81
N VAL A 166 6.33 -15.21 5.14
CA VAL A 166 6.43 -16.00 3.91
C VAL A 166 6.01 -17.46 4.12
N SER A 167 6.42 -18.06 5.24
CA SER A 167 6.01 -19.40 5.64
C SER A 167 4.49 -19.49 5.89
N GLY A 168 3.91 -18.50 6.58
CA GLY A 168 2.47 -18.43 6.82
C GLY A 168 1.67 -18.35 5.52
N MET A 169 2.10 -17.53 4.57
CA MET A 169 1.50 -17.47 3.23
C MET A 169 1.58 -18.83 2.51
N THR A 170 2.76 -19.47 2.56
CA THR A 170 2.98 -20.77 1.92
C THR A 170 2.11 -21.88 2.50
N GLN A 171 1.87 -21.86 3.81
CA GLN A 171 0.97 -22.81 4.49
C GLN A 171 -0.49 -22.65 4.05
N LEU A 172 -0.89 -21.45 3.62
CA LEU A 172 -2.21 -21.17 3.04
C LEU A 172 -2.30 -21.40 1.53
N GLY A 173 -1.24 -21.95 0.92
CA GLY A 173 -1.22 -22.32 -0.51
C GLY A 173 -0.67 -21.24 -1.44
N VAL A 174 -0.12 -20.14 -0.90
CA VAL A 174 0.58 -19.13 -1.71
C VAL A 174 1.92 -19.68 -2.20
N ASN A 175 2.29 -19.43 -3.44
CA ASN A 175 3.63 -19.71 -3.94
C ASN A 175 4.51 -18.45 -3.91
N CYS A 176 5.31 -18.30 -2.85
CA CYS A 176 6.32 -17.25 -2.75
C CYS A 176 7.75 -17.78 -2.98
N ALA A 177 7.93 -18.86 -3.77
CA ALA A 177 9.26 -19.37 -4.11
C ALA A 177 10.25 -18.32 -4.66
N PRO A 178 9.82 -17.26 -5.37
CA PRO A 178 10.71 -16.18 -5.78
C PRO A 178 11.23 -15.31 -4.63
N ILE A 179 10.68 -15.41 -3.41
CA ILE A 179 11.11 -14.68 -2.22
C ILE A 179 11.81 -15.67 -1.30
N GLY A 180 13.12 -15.48 -1.11
CA GLY A 180 14.02 -16.40 -0.38
C GLY A 180 13.78 -16.46 1.11
#